data_AF-A0A975U8Z7-F1
#
_entry.id   AF-A0A975U8Z7-F1
#
_cell.length_a   1.000
_cell.length_b   1.000
_cell.length_c   1.000
_cell.angle_alpha   90.00
_cell.angle_beta   90.00
_cell.angle_gamma   90.00
#
_symmetry.space_group_name_H-M   'P 1'
#
loop_
_entity.id
_entity.type
_entity.pdbx_description
1 polymer ?
#
loop_
_entity_poly.entity_id
_entity_poly.type
_entity_poly.pdbx_seq_one_letter_code
_entity_poly.pdbx_strand_id
1 'polypeptide(L)'
;MAGGFAALILVSYRDYVDQSHVYGTWIEIGTPPYQTEVLTLNDQGVFRNGRMVSTQFEFDGKTISIKTGGGVSLYQMAGTPNSPQLKRLKPDLPAQRLIKQGYEHTVSDEQVGGQVRRAALSEHFSAE
;
A
#
# COMPACT_ATOMS: atom_id res chain seq x y z
N MET A 1 29.78 -27.18 -11.36
CA MET A 1 28.66 -26.99 -10.41
C MET A 1 28.49 -25.52 -9.96
N ALA A 2 28.82 -24.52 -10.78
CA ALA A 2 28.65 -23.10 -10.44
C ALA A 2 27.39 -22.46 -11.06
N GLY A 3 26.88 -23.00 -12.18
CA GLY A 3 25.70 -22.47 -12.86
C GLY A 3 24.37 -22.70 -12.11
N GLY A 4 24.27 -23.74 -11.29
CA GLY A 4 23.05 -24.05 -10.53
C GLY A 4 22.75 -23.02 -9.44
N PHE A 5 23.76 -22.53 -8.73
CA PHE A 5 23.59 -21.53 -7.67
C PHE A 5 23.19 -20.15 -8.22
N ALA A 6 23.78 -19.72 -9.34
CA ALA A 6 23.39 -18.46 -9.99
C ALA A 6 21.94 -18.49 -10.49
N ALA A 7 21.49 -19.64 -11.02
CA ALA A 7 20.11 -19.81 -11.45
C ALA A 7 19.12 -19.71 -10.28
N LEU A 8 19.42 -20.35 -9.14
CA LEU A 8 18.57 -20.25 -7.95
C LEU A 8 18.46 -18.82 -7.42
N ILE A 9 19.58 -18.09 -7.35
CA ILE A 9 19.58 -16.67 -6.92
C ILE A 9 18.67 -15.84 -7.83
N LEU A 10 18.78 -16.02 -9.15
CA LEU A 10 17.98 -15.25 -10.11
C LEU A 10 16.48 -15.58 -10.00
N VAL A 11 16.13 -16.87 -9.83
CA VAL A 11 14.73 -17.30 -9.66
C VAL A 11 14.15 -16.73 -8.38
N SER A 12 14.86 -16.88 -7.25
CA SER A 12 14.42 -16.33 -5.97
C SER A 12 14.30 -14.81 -6.00
N TYR A 13 15.20 -14.11 -6.71
CA TYR A 13 15.09 -12.66 -6.86
C TYR A 13 13.86 -12.26 -7.67
N ARG A 14 13.59 -12.94 -8.80
CA ARG A 14 12.42 -12.66 -9.64
C ARG A 14 11.11 -12.87 -8.89
N ASP A 15 11.03 -13.96 -8.13
CA ASP A 15 9.90 -14.22 -7.24
C ASP A 15 9.80 -13.11 -6.18
N TYR A 16 10.89 -12.78 -5.51
CA TYR A 16 10.89 -11.74 -4.46
C TYR A 16 10.35 -10.38 -4.92
N VAL A 17 10.63 -9.97 -6.16
CA VAL A 17 10.15 -8.70 -6.72
C VAL A 17 8.86 -8.83 -7.55
N ASP A 18 8.23 -10.02 -7.57
CA ASP A 18 7.04 -10.26 -8.37
C ASP A 18 5.87 -9.39 -7.86
N GLN A 19 5.28 -8.61 -8.77
CA GLN A 19 4.19 -7.68 -8.46
C GLN A 19 2.92 -8.39 -8.00
N SER A 20 2.72 -9.65 -8.38
CA SER A 20 1.56 -10.43 -7.95
C SER A 20 1.49 -10.60 -6.44
N HIS A 21 2.64 -10.50 -5.74
CA HIS A 21 2.71 -10.52 -4.29
C HIS A 21 1.98 -9.34 -3.61
N VAL A 22 1.75 -8.23 -4.33
CA VAL A 22 1.05 -7.05 -3.80
C VAL A 22 -0.32 -6.82 -4.43
N TYR A 23 -0.76 -7.73 -5.32
CA TYR A 23 -2.09 -7.65 -5.90
C TYR A 23 -3.21 -7.77 -4.85
N GLY A 24 -4.31 -7.09 -5.16
CA GLY A 24 -5.52 -7.05 -4.35
C GLY A 24 -6.00 -5.63 -4.05
N THR A 25 -7.04 -5.57 -3.24
CA THR A 25 -7.64 -4.32 -2.76
C THR A 25 -7.11 -4.01 -1.36
N TRP A 26 -6.71 -2.77 -1.15
CA TRP A 26 -6.18 -2.24 0.09
C TRP A 26 -7.09 -1.09 0.54
N ILE A 27 -7.59 -1.17 1.75
CA ILE A 27 -8.60 -0.25 2.31
C ILE A 27 -7.91 0.59 3.38
N GLU A 28 -8.02 1.91 3.28
CA GLU A 28 -7.49 2.81 4.28
C GLU A 28 -8.15 2.59 5.65
N ILE A 29 -7.34 2.62 6.70
CA ILE A 29 -7.78 2.44 8.08
C ILE A 29 -7.69 3.74 8.86
N GLY A 30 -8.61 3.93 9.81
CA GLY A 30 -8.62 5.13 10.64
C GLY A 30 -9.12 6.39 9.94
N THR A 31 -9.89 6.22 8.86
CA THR A 31 -10.64 7.29 8.19
C THR A 31 -12.14 7.01 8.25
N PRO A 32 -12.99 8.05 8.29
CA PRO A 32 -14.43 7.88 8.16
C PRO A 32 -14.81 7.23 6.81
N PRO A 33 -15.89 6.44 6.74
CA PRO A 33 -16.27 5.70 5.51
C PRO A 33 -16.41 6.56 4.25
N TYR A 34 -16.79 7.84 4.40
CA TYR A 34 -16.99 8.77 3.29
C TYR A 34 -15.67 9.38 2.75
N GLN A 35 -14.55 9.17 3.43
CA GLN A 35 -13.21 9.63 3.05
C GLN A 35 -12.23 8.48 2.80
N THR A 36 -12.61 7.23 3.08
CA THR A 36 -11.72 6.07 2.98
C THR A 36 -11.19 5.86 1.57
N GLU A 37 -9.87 5.88 1.42
CA GLU A 37 -9.22 5.49 0.18
C GLU A 37 -9.24 3.96 0.00
N VAL A 38 -9.60 3.52 -1.21
CA VAL A 38 -9.50 2.13 -1.66
C VAL A 38 -8.52 2.05 -2.82
N LEU A 39 -7.38 1.41 -2.59
CA LEU A 39 -6.33 1.21 -3.58
C LEU A 39 -6.40 -0.23 -4.10
N THR A 40 -6.57 -0.43 -5.40
CA THR A 40 -6.50 -1.75 -6.04
C THR A 40 -5.26 -1.84 -6.92
N LEU A 41 -4.48 -2.90 -6.72
CA LEU A 41 -3.33 -3.24 -7.53
C LEU A 41 -3.62 -4.57 -8.24
N ASN A 42 -3.53 -4.59 -9.56
CA ASN A 42 -3.70 -5.81 -10.36
C ASN A 42 -2.88 -5.73 -11.65
N ASP A 43 -3.06 -6.72 -12.51
CA ASP A 43 -2.40 -6.85 -13.82
C ASP A 43 -2.82 -5.76 -14.83
N GLN A 44 -3.98 -5.12 -14.63
CA GLN A 44 -4.45 -4.00 -15.45
C GLN A 44 -3.89 -2.65 -15.00
N GLY A 45 -3.33 -2.56 -13.78
CA GLY A 45 -2.68 -1.37 -13.25
C GLY A 45 -3.13 -1.01 -11.84
N VAL A 46 -3.26 0.30 -11.61
CA VAL A 46 -3.58 0.88 -10.30
C VAL A 46 -4.91 1.61 -10.37
N PHE A 47 -5.81 1.23 -9.47
CA PHE A 47 -7.08 1.91 -9.28
C PHE A 47 -7.13 2.54 -7.89
N ARG A 48 -7.61 3.78 -7.82
CA ARG A 48 -7.91 4.47 -6.56
C ARG A 48 -9.39 4.84 -6.57
N ASN A 49 -10.11 4.38 -5.55
CA ASN A 49 -11.57 4.54 -5.42
C ASN A 49 -12.32 4.10 -6.69
N GLY A 50 -11.92 2.96 -7.26
CA GLY A 50 -12.51 2.38 -8.48
C GLY A 50 -12.12 3.06 -9.80
N ARG A 51 -11.33 4.14 -9.77
CA ARG A 51 -10.85 4.83 -10.99
C ARG A 51 -9.41 4.45 -11.28
N MET A 52 -9.10 4.10 -12.53
CA MET A 52 -7.71 3.86 -12.93
C MET A 52 -6.91 5.16 -12.82
N VAL A 53 -5.81 5.15 -12.07
CA VAL A 53 -4.93 6.32 -11.87
C VAL A 53 -3.54 6.12 -12.50
N SER A 54 -3.16 4.88 -12.75
CA SER A 54 -1.96 4.51 -13.50
C SER A 54 -2.17 3.15 -14.15
N THR A 55 -1.58 2.94 -15.32
CA THR A 55 -1.55 1.62 -15.98
C THR A 55 -0.44 0.71 -15.42
N GLN A 56 0.50 1.26 -14.65
CA GLN A 56 1.67 0.55 -14.15
C GLN A 56 2.06 1.01 -12.74
N PHE A 57 2.70 0.12 -12.00
CA PHE A 57 3.41 0.41 -10.75
C PHE A 57 4.67 -0.44 -10.69
N GLU A 58 5.57 -0.11 -9.76
CA GLU A 58 6.79 -0.88 -9.51
C GLU A 58 6.72 -1.51 -8.11
N PHE A 59 7.30 -2.70 -7.97
CA PHE A 59 7.45 -3.38 -6.69
C PHE A 59 8.88 -3.93 -6.59
N ASP A 60 9.58 -3.63 -5.49
CA ASP A 60 10.97 -4.05 -5.26
C ASP A 60 11.10 -5.18 -4.22
N GLY A 61 9.99 -5.80 -3.85
CA GLY A 61 9.90 -6.76 -2.75
C GLY A 61 9.57 -6.15 -1.38
N LYS A 62 9.65 -4.82 -1.23
CA LYS A 62 9.36 -4.10 0.03
C LYS A 62 8.46 -2.90 -0.16
N THR A 63 8.62 -2.19 -1.26
CA THR A 63 7.95 -0.93 -1.55
C THR A 63 7.26 -0.96 -2.91
N ILE A 64 6.12 -0.29 -2.95
CA ILE A 64 5.29 -0.11 -4.12
C ILE A 64 5.40 1.35 -4.53
N SER A 65 5.84 1.61 -5.76
CA SER A 65 5.96 2.95 -6.32
C SER A 65 4.90 3.16 -7.39
N ILE A 66 4.06 4.18 -7.20
CA ILE A 66 2.94 4.51 -8.07
C ILE A 66 3.15 5.93 -8.59
N LYS A 67 3.35 6.06 -9.90
CA LYS A 67 3.46 7.35 -10.56
C LYS A 67 2.17 7.70 -11.29
N THR A 68 1.65 8.89 -11.02
CA THR A 68 0.45 9.43 -11.67
C THR A 68 0.75 10.83 -12.20
N GLY A 69 -0.21 11.45 -12.90
CA GLY A 69 -0.12 12.86 -13.26
C GLY A 69 0.01 13.81 -12.06
N GLY A 70 -0.48 13.39 -10.87
CA GLY A 70 -0.42 14.16 -9.63
C GLY A 70 0.85 13.95 -8.80
N GLY A 71 1.80 13.14 -9.27
CA GLY A 71 3.06 12.86 -8.58
C GLY A 71 3.26 11.38 -8.25
N VAL A 72 4.21 11.12 -7.34
CA VAL A 72 4.63 9.77 -6.94
C VAL A 72 4.13 9.46 -5.54
N SER A 73 3.41 8.34 -5.39
CA SER A 73 3.08 7.75 -4.10
C SER A 73 3.98 6.54 -3.83
N LEU A 74 4.58 6.47 -2.64
CA LEU A 74 5.37 5.33 -2.20
C LEU A 74 4.68 4.66 -1.02
N TYR A 75 4.49 3.35 -1.10
CA TYR A 75 3.92 2.52 -0.04
C TYR A 75 4.91 1.45 0.37
N GLN A 76 5.01 1.18 1.66
CA GLN A 76 5.83 0.12 2.22
C GLN A 76 4.94 -1.03 2.70
N MET A 77 5.32 -2.26 2.38
CA MET A 77 4.74 -3.47 2.96
C MET A 77 4.96 -3.47 4.48
N ALA A 78 3.88 -3.66 5.23
CA ALA A 78 3.88 -3.62 6.68
C ALA A 78 2.92 -4.68 7.26
N GLY A 79 2.91 -4.80 8.59
CA GLY A 79 2.06 -5.75 9.29
C GLY A 79 2.62 -7.17 9.25
N THR A 80 1.74 -8.16 9.26
CA THR A 80 2.08 -9.59 9.29
C THR A 80 1.33 -10.33 8.18
N PRO A 81 1.66 -11.60 7.86
CA PRO A 81 0.88 -12.38 6.90
C PRO A 81 -0.62 -12.50 7.24
N ASN A 82 -0.95 -12.46 8.54
CA ASN A 82 -2.33 -12.50 9.04
C ASN A 82 -2.95 -11.11 9.23
N SER A 83 -2.20 -10.03 9.02
CA SER A 83 -2.70 -8.66 9.01
C SER A 83 -1.85 -7.84 8.04
N PRO A 84 -1.93 -8.13 6.72
CA PRO A 84 -1.09 -7.51 5.71
C PRO A 84 -1.51 -6.06 5.50
N GLN A 85 -0.56 -5.15 5.63
CA GLN A 85 -0.81 -3.70 5.57
C GLN A 85 0.13 -3.00 4.62
N LEU A 86 -0.27 -1.80 4.19
CA LEU A 86 0.59 -0.81 3.55
C LEU A 86 0.71 0.41 4.44
N LYS A 87 1.92 0.97 4.52
CA LYS A 87 2.18 2.28 5.10
C LYS A 87 2.65 3.23 4.01
N ARG A 88 1.98 4.37 3.85
CA ARG A 88 2.45 5.41 2.91
C ARG A 88 3.72 6.06 3.45
N LEU A 89 4.74 6.10 2.59
CA LEU A 89 6.00 6.80 2.83
C LEU A 89 6.04 8.16 2.12
N LYS A 90 5.39 8.28 0.95
CA LYS A 90 5.28 9.54 0.20
C LYS A 90 3.89 9.68 -0.44
N PRO A 91 3.29 10.88 -0.42
CA PRO A 91 3.62 11.97 0.52
C PRO A 91 3.46 11.49 1.97
N ASP A 92 4.27 12.03 2.88
CA ASP A 92 4.30 11.65 4.29
C ASP A 92 3.10 12.23 5.07
N LEU A 93 2.53 13.34 4.58
CA LEU A 93 1.31 13.94 5.06
C LEU A 93 0.20 13.94 3.99
N PRO A 94 -1.06 13.64 4.39
CA PRO A 94 -1.42 13.05 5.68
C PRO A 94 -0.80 11.64 5.83
N ALA A 95 -0.66 11.14 7.07
CA ALA A 95 -0.24 9.76 7.26
C ALA A 95 -1.34 8.82 6.75
N GLN A 96 -0.98 7.79 5.99
CA GLN A 96 -1.94 6.82 5.47
C GLN A 96 -1.47 5.39 5.74
N ARG A 97 -2.40 4.55 6.20
CA ARG A 97 -2.23 3.11 6.35
C ARG A 97 -3.40 2.40 5.68
N LEU A 98 -3.11 1.29 5.02
CA LEU A 98 -4.12 0.46 4.39
C LEU A 98 -4.01 -0.97 4.91
N ILE A 99 -5.14 -1.65 5.02
CA ILE A 99 -5.25 -3.09 5.31
C ILE A 99 -5.72 -3.80 4.04
N LYS A 100 -5.22 -5.01 3.77
CA LYS A 100 -5.73 -5.80 2.64
C LYS A 100 -7.19 -6.17 2.90
N GLN A 101 -8.02 -6.07 1.87
CA GLN A 101 -9.43 -6.46 1.93
C GLN A 101 -9.57 -7.91 2.43
N GLY A 102 -10.52 -8.14 3.33
CA GLY A 102 -10.72 -9.40 4.05
C GLY A 102 -9.97 -9.51 5.38
N TYR A 103 -9.04 -8.59 5.68
CA TYR A 103 -8.26 -8.56 6.93
C TYR A 103 -8.65 -7.40 7.86
N GLU A 104 -9.73 -6.69 7.59
CA GLU A 104 -10.19 -5.51 8.34
C GLU A 104 -10.37 -5.82 9.84
N HIS A 105 -10.87 -7.02 10.14
CA HIS A 105 -11.08 -7.53 11.50
C HIS A 105 -9.80 -7.71 12.32
N THR A 106 -8.63 -7.64 11.70
CA THR A 106 -7.33 -7.82 12.36
C THR A 106 -6.72 -6.52 12.84
N VAL A 107 -7.35 -5.38 12.51
CA VAL A 107 -6.91 -4.05 12.92
C VAL A 107 -7.46 -3.77 14.31
N SER A 108 -6.58 -3.38 15.24
CA SER A 108 -7.02 -3.05 16.60
C SER A 108 -7.61 -1.64 16.70
N ASP A 109 -8.57 -1.44 17.61
CA ASP A 109 -9.19 -0.13 17.85
C ASP A 109 -8.17 0.94 18.25
N GLU A 110 -7.07 0.56 18.90
CA GLU A 110 -5.95 1.45 19.21
C GLU A 110 -5.25 1.97 17.94
N GLN A 111 -5.03 1.09 16.96
CA GLN A 111 -4.42 1.46 15.69
C GLN A 111 -5.33 2.40 14.90
N VAL A 112 -6.63 2.10 14.86
CA VAL A 112 -7.65 2.95 14.21
C VAL A 112 -7.71 4.31 14.91
N GLY A 113 -7.87 4.34 16.23
CA GLY A 113 -8.00 5.57 17.01
C GLY A 113 -6.77 6.48 16.92
N GLY A 114 -5.56 5.90 16.89
CA GLY A 114 -4.33 6.65 16.67
C GLY A 114 -4.23 7.28 15.28
N GLN A 115 -4.75 6.62 14.24
CA GLN A 115 -4.81 7.17 12.88
C GLN A 115 -5.88 8.27 12.77
N VAL A 116 -7.08 8.05 13.30
CA VAL A 116 -8.18 9.04 13.28
C VAL A 116 -7.74 10.36 13.90
N ARG A 117 -7.08 10.33 15.07
CA ARG A 117 -6.58 11.54 15.74
C ARG A 117 -5.57 12.30 14.86
N ARG A 118 -4.70 11.59 14.15
CA ARG A 118 -3.69 12.20 13.27
C ARG A 118 -4.31 12.81 12.02
N ALA A 119 -5.29 12.12 11.43
CA ALA A 119 -6.02 12.61 10.27
C ALA A 119 -6.75 13.93 10.60
N ALA A 120 -7.51 13.96 11.71
CA ALA A 120 -8.22 15.16 12.15
C ALA A 120 -7.29 16.37 12.41
N LEU A 121 -6.11 16.12 12.99
CA LEU A 121 -5.10 17.17 13.16
C LEU A 121 -4.57 17.68 11.82
N SER A 122 -4.28 16.78 10.87
CA SER A 122 -3.78 17.16 9.55
C SER A 122 -4.80 18.01 8.77
N GLU A 123 -6.09 17.68 8.86
CA GLU A 123 -7.16 18.48 8.23
C GLU A 123 -7.18 19.90 8.77
N HIS A 124 -7.08 20.08 10.09
CA HIS A 124 -7.09 21.40 10.73
C HIS A 124 -5.92 22.29 10.27
N PHE A 125 -4.72 21.74 10.10
CA PHE A 125 -3.53 22.52 9.69
C PHE A 125 -3.40 22.73 8.17
N SER A 126 -4.16 22.00 7.35
CA SER A 126 -4.12 22.15 5.89
C SER A 126 -5.15 23.17 5.37
N ALA A 127 -6.01 23.69 6.24
CA ALA A 127 -7.11 24.60 5.91
C ALA A 127 -6.80 26.09 6.24
N GLU A 128 -5.60 26.40 6.74
CA GLU A 128 -5.05 27.77 6.89
C GLU A 128 -4.07 28.10 5.75
#